data_AF-A0A1H4WQA5-F1
#
_entry.id   AF-A0A1H4WQA5-F1
#
_cell.length_a   1.000
_cell.length_b   1.000
_cell.length_c   1.000
_cell.angle_alpha   90.00
_cell.angle_beta   90.00
_cell.angle_gamma   90.00
#
_symmetry.space_group_name_H-M   'P 1'
#
loop_
_entity.id
_entity.type
_entity.pdbx_description
1 polymer ?
#
loop_
_entity_poly.entity_id
_entity_poly.type
_entity_poly.pdbx_seq_one_letter_code
_entity_poly.pdbx_strand_id
1 'polypeptide(L)'
;MKIDRDAAVGGQPIKLVRDLLADATNSDGFYSDLVDEHLQKAWWRSTIDTLIEEGKINRHNRGQALRHWARTRDPKKIFGVRLPKAPDLSAQARNLIEALLAHDLIRRGDRESDGRIVYHVTDNGHATGMKTLVPRMTRSTAEALLQKTLERIAKINSDPELLHYVTEVRVFGSYLTDTDDLGDIDLAIKLVRKRVRGEWVKACHDLADKSGKTLSFFQRLTYPETEIRRRIKSRLPRISLHETSELDENPEMGGSTVYTFAAPDRPDQ
;
A
#
# COMPACT_ATOMS: atom_id res chain seq x y z
N MET A 1 -2.03 16.90 -4.76
CA MET A 1 -0.63 17.41 -4.78
C MET A 1 0.35 16.29 -5.10
N LYS A 2 1.01 16.34 -6.25
CA LYS A 2 2.07 15.41 -6.68
C LYS A 2 3.20 15.45 -5.64
N ILE A 3 3.64 14.29 -5.14
CA ILE A 3 4.87 14.23 -4.34
C ILE A 3 5.96 13.68 -5.24
N ASP A 4 6.96 14.51 -5.51
CA ASP A 4 8.19 14.07 -6.14
C ASP A 4 8.95 13.16 -5.16
N ARG A 5 9.28 11.94 -5.59
CA ARG A 5 9.97 10.93 -4.78
C ARG A 5 11.40 11.32 -4.44
N ASP A 6 12.00 12.16 -5.27
CA ASP A 6 13.38 12.63 -5.13
C ASP A 6 13.42 13.92 -4.30
N ALA A 7 12.24 14.43 -3.89
CA ALA A 7 12.14 15.53 -2.94
C ALA A 7 12.65 15.13 -1.55
N ALA A 8 13.12 16.14 -0.83
CA ALA A 8 13.50 16.04 0.56
C ALA A 8 12.81 17.13 1.38
N VAL A 9 12.48 16.82 2.63
CA VAL A 9 11.97 17.78 3.61
C VAL A 9 12.88 17.70 4.83
N GLY A 10 13.41 18.85 5.27
CA GLY A 10 14.37 18.90 6.38
C GLY A 10 15.64 18.06 6.15
N GLY A 11 16.06 17.91 4.89
CA GLY A 11 17.20 17.09 4.49
C GLY A 11 16.93 15.58 4.50
N GLN A 12 15.69 15.14 4.74
CA GLN A 12 15.30 13.73 4.76
C GLN A 12 14.52 13.34 3.52
N PRO A 13 14.72 12.13 2.97
CA PRO A 13 13.96 11.66 1.82
C PRO A 13 12.46 11.68 2.10
N ILE A 14 11.66 12.08 1.10
CA ILE A 14 10.21 12.20 1.26
C ILE A 14 9.51 10.92 1.70
N LYS A 15 10.11 9.75 1.40
CA LYS A 15 9.62 8.45 1.88
C LYS A 15 9.67 8.34 3.41
N LEU A 16 10.77 8.76 4.03
CA LEU A 16 10.91 8.77 5.47
C LEU A 16 9.87 9.70 6.09
N VAL A 17 9.72 10.90 5.52
CA VAL A 17 8.75 11.91 5.95
C VAL A 17 7.32 11.37 5.88
N ARG A 18 6.96 10.73 4.76
CA ARG A 18 5.64 10.13 4.57
C ARG A 18 5.39 8.98 5.55
N ASP A 19 6.37 8.10 5.75
CA ASP A 19 6.25 6.97 6.69
C ASP A 19 6.09 7.47 8.14
N LEU A 20 6.82 8.52 8.52
CA LEU A 20 6.67 9.21 9.81
C LEU A 20 5.27 9.79 9.98
N LEU A 21 4.76 10.54 8.98
CA LEU A 21 3.44 11.15 9.03
C LEU A 21 2.32 10.10 9.07
N ALA A 22 2.47 9.00 8.35
CA ALA A 22 1.53 7.88 8.38
C ALA A 22 1.48 7.20 9.75
N ASP A 23 2.63 7.09 10.44
CA ASP A 23 2.72 6.55 11.79
C ASP A 23 2.07 7.51 12.81
N ALA A 24 2.45 8.78 12.74
CA ALA A 24 1.94 9.86 13.61
C ALA A 24 0.44 10.13 13.43
N THR A 25 -0.15 9.77 12.29
CA THR A 25 -1.59 9.90 12.04
C THR A 25 -2.42 8.97 12.94
N ASN A 26 -1.85 7.87 13.40
CA ASN A 26 -2.57 6.89 14.24
C ASN A 26 -2.59 7.28 15.73
N SER A 27 -2.09 8.47 16.09
CA SER A 27 -2.04 8.96 17.47
C SER A 27 -2.67 10.35 17.62
N ASP A 28 -3.21 10.66 18.80
CA ASP A 28 -3.76 11.98 19.15
C ASP A 28 -2.68 13.08 19.33
N GLY A 29 -1.51 12.88 18.71
CA GLY A 29 -0.31 13.69 18.86
C GLY A 29 0.95 12.83 18.99
N PHE A 30 2.11 13.42 18.75
CA PHE A 30 3.40 12.73 18.86
C PHE A 30 4.50 13.68 19.37
N TYR A 31 5.60 13.10 19.86
CA TYR A 31 6.76 13.83 20.39
C TYR A 31 7.96 13.76 19.44
N SER A 32 8.98 14.58 19.70
CA SER A 32 10.26 14.52 18.95
C SER A 32 10.89 13.12 18.95
N ASP A 33 10.67 12.34 20.00
CA ASP A 33 11.19 10.97 20.12
C ASP A 33 10.73 10.05 18.97
N LEU A 34 9.53 10.26 18.43
CA LEU A 34 9.05 9.50 17.27
C LEU A 34 9.88 9.83 16.02
N VAL A 35 10.23 11.11 15.84
CA VAL A 35 11.08 11.56 14.73
C VAL A 35 12.48 10.94 14.86
N ASP A 36 13.05 10.97 16.05
CA ASP A 36 14.34 10.34 16.35
C ASP A 36 14.33 8.83 16.02
N GLU A 37 13.25 8.13 16.39
CA GLU A 37 13.09 6.70 16.12
C GLU A 37 13.06 6.40 14.60
N HIS A 38 12.33 7.21 13.82
CA HIS A 38 12.26 7.04 12.37
C HIS A 38 13.60 7.30 11.68
N LEU A 39 14.31 8.36 12.09
CA LEU A 39 15.66 8.67 11.61
C LEU A 39 16.65 7.57 11.95
N GLN A 40 16.61 7.07 13.18
CA GLN A 40 17.47 5.99 13.64
C GLN A 40 17.21 4.69 12.86
N LYS A 41 15.94 4.32 12.66
CA LYS A 41 15.55 3.16 11.85
C LYS A 41 16.03 3.27 10.41
N ALA A 42 15.93 4.47 9.81
CA ALA A 42 16.38 4.71 8.44
C ALA A 42 17.90 4.60 8.32
N TRP A 43 18.64 5.23 9.22
CA TRP A 43 20.09 5.12 9.31
C TRP A 43 20.53 3.66 9.51
N TRP A 44 19.86 2.92 10.41
CA TRP A 44 20.15 1.51 10.65
C TRP A 44 19.98 0.67 9.39
N ARG A 45 18.85 0.82 8.69
CA ARG A 45 18.58 0.09 7.44
C ARG A 45 19.64 0.36 6.39
N SER A 46 19.96 1.63 6.15
CA SER A 46 21.00 2.02 5.20
C SER A 46 22.37 1.45 5.58
N THR A 47 22.74 1.53 6.85
CA THR A 47 24.01 0.99 7.34
C THR A 47 24.12 -0.52 7.13
N ILE A 48 23.07 -1.28 7.44
CA ILE A 48 23.05 -2.73 7.23
C ILE A 48 23.14 -3.07 5.74
N ASP A 49 22.42 -2.34 4.89
CA ASP A 49 22.45 -2.56 3.44
C ASP A 49 23.85 -2.30 2.86
N THR A 50 24.51 -1.21 3.26
CA THR A 50 25.91 -0.93 2.88
C THR A 50 26.86 -2.02 3.37
N LEU A 51 26.74 -2.49 4.62
CA LEU A 51 27.61 -3.56 5.13
C LEU A 51 27.40 -4.89 4.39
N ILE A 52 26.19 -5.15 3.86
CA ILE A 52 25.91 -6.32 3.01
C ILE A 52 26.56 -6.15 1.64
N GLU A 53 26.46 -4.96 1.04
CA GLU A 53 27.07 -4.63 -0.26
C GLU A 53 28.59 -4.72 -0.20
N GLU A 54 29.20 -4.28 0.90
CA GLU A 54 30.63 -4.42 1.18
C GLU A 54 31.06 -5.87 1.53
N GLY A 55 30.12 -6.81 1.59
CA GLY A 55 30.39 -8.22 1.93
C GLY A 55 30.74 -8.48 3.40
N LYS A 56 30.61 -7.47 4.28
CA LYS A 56 30.89 -7.60 5.72
C LYS A 56 29.79 -8.34 6.47
N ILE A 57 28.56 -8.29 5.97
CA ILE A 57 27.41 -9.04 6.49
C ILE A 57 26.83 -9.91 5.38
N ASN A 58 26.56 -11.18 5.68
CA ASN A 58 25.87 -12.05 4.74
C ASN A 58 24.44 -11.57 4.48
N ARG A 59 24.05 -11.41 3.21
CA ARG A 59 22.71 -11.00 2.77
C ARG A 59 21.58 -11.83 3.40
N HIS A 60 21.80 -13.13 3.63
CA HIS A 60 20.81 -14.01 4.29
C HIS A 60 20.50 -13.58 5.73
N ASN A 61 21.44 -12.90 6.40
CA ASN A 61 21.27 -12.41 7.77
C ASN A 61 20.59 -11.03 7.82
N ARG A 62 20.24 -10.42 6.68
CA ARG A 62 19.63 -9.07 6.62
C ARG A 62 18.41 -8.94 7.53
N GLY A 63 17.48 -9.89 7.49
CA GLY A 63 16.27 -9.85 8.31
C GLY A 63 16.56 -10.01 9.82
N GLN A 64 17.63 -10.71 10.20
CA GLN A 64 18.08 -10.78 11.58
C GLN A 64 18.75 -9.46 11.98
N ALA A 65 19.62 -8.91 11.15
CA ALA A 65 20.29 -7.63 11.37
C ALA A 65 19.29 -6.48 11.58
N LEU A 66 18.26 -6.42 10.75
CA LEU A 66 17.17 -5.45 10.86
C LEU A 66 16.23 -5.69 12.03
N ARG A 67 16.40 -6.75 12.84
CA ARG A 67 15.66 -6.96 14.10
C ARG A 67 16.50 -6.59 15.33
N HIS A 68 17.82 -6.46 15.18
CA HIS A 68 18.71 -6.10 16.28
C HIS A 68 18.53 -4.65 16.76
N TRP A 69 18.05 -3.73 15.92
CA TRP A 69 17.82 -2.33 16.34
C TRP A 69 16.84 -2.22 17.52
N ALA A 70 15.80 -3.06 17.58
CA ALA A 70 14.79 -3.04 18.64
C ALA A 70 15.35 -3.39 20.04
N ARG A 71 16.61 -3.86 20.12
CA ARG A 71 17.25 -4.29 21.36
C ARG A 71 18.36 -3.36 21.86
N THR A 72 18.71 -2.31 21.13
CA THR A 72 19.80 -1.39 21.53
C THR A 72 19.63 -0.01 20.90
N ARG A 73 19.58 1.04 21.74
CA ARG A 73 19.62 2.45 21.31
C ARG A 73 20.97 2.86 20.71
N ASP A 74 22.05 2.12 20.97
CA ASP A 74 23.38 2.33 20.34
C ASP A 74 24.16 1.00 20.23
N PRO A 75 23.93 0.19 19.19
CA PRO A 75 24.75 -0.98 18.93
C PRO A 75 26.11 -0.57 18.38
N LYS A 76 27.19 -0.87 19.11
CA LYS A 76 28.58 -0.63 18.63
C LYS A 76 29.04 -1.65 17.61
N LYS A 77 28.42 -2.84 17.59
CA LYS A 77 28.74 -3.95 16.70
C LYS A 77 27.49 -4.75 16.34
N ILE A 78 27.53 -5.41 15.19
CA ILE A 78 26.56 -6.42 14.77
C ILE A 78 27.29 -7.60 14.11
N PHE A 79 27.00 -8.84 14.56
CA PHE A 79 27.71 -10.04 14.09
C PHE A 79 29.25 -9.90 14.11
N GLY A 80 29.79 -9.22 15.14
CA GLY A 80 31.23 -8.93 15.25
C GLY A 80 31.74 -7.75 14.40
N VAL A 81 30.95 -7.28 13.43
CA VAL A 81 31.27 -6.13 12.58
C VAL A 81 31.05 -4.82 13.32
N ARG A 82 32.05 -3.93 13.31
CA ARG A 82 31.93 -2.59 13.91
C ARG A 82 31.06 -1.70 13.05
N LEU A 83 30.11 -1.02 13.69
CA LEU A 83 29.21 -0.10 13.01
C LEU A 83 29.86 1.29 12.88
N PRO A 84 29.54 2.04 11.82
CA PRO A 84 29.92 3.45 11.74
C PRO A 84 29.25 4.23 12.88
N LYS A 85 29.86 5.35 13.26
CA LYS A 85 29.24 6.27 14.22
C LYS A 85 27.95 6.83 13.59
N ALA A 86 26.85 6.82 14.33
CA ALA A 86 25.62 7.45 13.88
C ALA A 86 25.85 8.95 13.62
N PRO A 87 25.21 9.54 12.60
CA PRO A 87 25.22 10.98 12.40
C PRO A 87 24.51 11.67 13.57
N ASP A 88 24.55 13.01 13.62
CA ASP A 88 23.82 13.79 14.61
C ASP A 88 22.31 13.74 14.33
N LEU A 89 21.68 12.66 14.78
CA LEU A 89 20.25 12.41 14.59
C LEU A 89 19.40 13.47 15.29
N SER A 90 19.85 14.00 16.43
CA SER A 90 19.14 15.05 17.16
C SER A 90 19.13 16.37 16.39
N ALA A 91 20.22 16.74 15.73
CA ALA A 91 20.22 17.89 14.81
C ALA A 91 19.31 17.64 13.60
N GLN A 92 19.34 16.43 13.02
CA GLN A 92 18.46 16.08 11.91
C GLN A 92 16.97 16.10 12.30
N ALA A 93 16.64 15.63 13.51
CA ALA A 93 15.27 15.64 14.03
C ALA A 93 14.76 17.07 14.20
N ARG A 94 15.56 17.97 14.77
CA ARG A 94 15.22 19.40 14.88
C ARG A 94 14.97 20.02 13.51
N ASN A 95 15.89 19.83 12.56
CA ASN A 95 15.73 20.35 11.20
C ASN A 95 14.49 19.79 10.50
N LEU A 96 14.20 18.50 10.69
CA LEU A 96 13.01 17.88 10.13
C LEU A 96 11.73 18.45 10.75
N ILE A 97 11.66 18.57 12.07
CA ILE A 97 10.50 19.16 12.76
C ILE A 97 10.27 20.61 12.29
N GLU A 98 11.32 21.42 12.19
CA GLU A 98 11.22 22.79 11.67
C GLU A 98 10.68 22.83 10.24
N ALA A 99 11.15 21.94 9.37
CA ALA A 99 10.65 21.84 8.01
C ALA A 99 9.20 21.34 7.94
N LEU A 100 8.81 20.37 8.76
CA LEU A 100 7.43 19.88 8.82
C LEU A 100 6.46 20.98 9.26
N LEU A 101 6.86 21.82 10.21
CA LEU A 101 6.11 23.01 10.63
C LEU A 101 6.03 24.04 9.50
N ALA A 102 7.15 24.33 8.84
CA ALA A 102 7.20 25.31 7.75
C ALA A 102 6.36 24.90 6.52
N HIS A 103 6.21 23.60 6.28
CA HIS A 103 5.38 23.05 5.20
C HIS A 103 3.93 22.77 5.62
N ASP A 104 3.51 23.20 6.83
CA ASP A 104 2.16 22.94 7.35
C ASP A 104 1.79 21.44 7.35
N LEU A 105 2.75 20.56 7.58
CA LEU A 105 2.51 19.11 7.70
C LEU A 105 2.21 18.70 9.14
N ILE A 106 2.69 19.49 10.09
CA ILE A 106 2.41 19.32 11.52
C ILE A 106 2.19 20.70 12.14
N ARG A 107 1.56 20.74 13.31
CA ARG A 107 1.40 21.93 14.15
C ARG A 107 1.87 21.66 15.57
N ARG A 108 2.32 22.70 16.27
CA ARG A 108 2.62 22.62 17.71
C ARG A 108 1.30 22.60 18.48
N GLY A 109 1.15 21.62 19.36
CA GLY A 109 0.12 21.56 20.39
C GLY A 109 0.64 22.08 21.72
N ASP A 110 0.01 21.60 22.79
CA ASP A 110 0.36 22.00 24.15
C ASP A 110 1.71 21.41 24.59
N ARG A 111 2.26 22.05 25.62
CA ARG A 111 3.44 21.55 26.33
C ARG A 111 2.98 20.73 27.52
N GLU A 112 3.49 19.51 27.61
CA GLU A 112 3.28 18.63 28.74
C GLU A 112 3.97 19.15 30.00
N SER A 113 3.56 18.63 31.16
CA SER A 113 4.11 19.02 32.47
C SER A 113 5.62 18.76 32.61
N ASP A 114 6.16 17.81 31.84
CA ASP A 114 7.59 17.50 31.78
C ASP A 114 8.37 18.37 30.77
N GLY A 115 7.71 19.34 30.13
CA GLY A 115 8.31 20.28 29.20
C GLY A 115 8.35 19.81 27.74
N ARG A 116 7.94 18.57 27.44
CA ARG A 116 7.85 18.08 26.06
C ARG A 116 6.73 18.78 25.30
N ILE A 117 6.96 19.03 24.01
CA ILE A 117 5.97 19.62 23.11
C ILE A 117 5.24 18.49 22.40
N VAL A 118 3.92 18.51 22.43
CA VAL A 118 3.08 17.62 21.61
C VAL A 118 2.96 18.24 20.21
N TYR A 119 3.16 17.44 19.17
CA TYR A 119 2.92 17.82 17.78
C TYR A 119 1.69 17.09 17.26
N HIS A 120 0.86 17.78 16.48
CA HIS A 120 -0.29 17.18 15.81
C HIS A 120 -0.10 17.21 14.29
N VAL A 121 -0.48 16.13 13.62
CA VAL A 121 -0.53 16.07 12.16
C VAL A 121 -1.68 16.96 11.66
N THR A 122 -1.42 17.77 10.64
CA THR A 122 -2.44 18.60 9.97
C THR A 122 -3.16 17.80 8.88
N ASP A 123 -4.21 18.34 8.27
CA ASP A 123 -4.86 17.70 7.11
C ASP A 123 -3.88 17.48 5.94
N ASN A 124 -2.97 18.45 5.71
CA ASN A 124 -1.90 18.34 4.72
C ASN A 124 -0.88 17.25 5.09
N GLY A 125 -0.53 17.12 6.36
CA GLY A 125 0.30 16.05 6.88
C GLY A 125 -0.35 14.67 6.72
N HIS A 126 -1.64 14.57 7.04
CA HIS A 126 -2.44 13.36 6.89
C HIS A 126 -2.50 12.92 5.42
N ALA A 127 -2.87 13.85 4.53
CA ALA A 127 -2.88 13.62 3.09
C ALA A 127 -1.51 13.21 2.55
N THR A 128 -0.41 13.72 3.13
CA THR A 128 0.95 13.34 2.76
C THR A 128 1.31 11.94 3.24
N GLY A 129 0.98 11.60 4.49
CA GLY A 129 1.19 10.28 5.07
C GLY A 129 0.47 9.16 4.29
N MET A 130 -0.74 9.44 3.81
CA MET A 130 -1.56 8.46 3.07
C MET A 130 -1.12 8.24 1.61
N LYS A 131 -0.17 9.01 1.07
CA LYS A 131 0.22 8.87 -0.35
C LYS A 131 1.05 7.61 -0.61
N THR A 132 0.71 6.94 -1.71
CA THR A 132 1.48 5.82 -2.22
C THR A 132 2.72 6.33 -2.99
N LEU A 133 3.92 5.95 -2.53
CA LEU A 133 5.20 6.31 -3.18
C LEU A 133 5.68 5.21 -4.14
N VAL A 134 4.76 4.45 -4.73
CA VAL A 134 5.10 3.44 -5.75
C VAL A 134 5.66 4.19 -6.96
N PRO A 135 6.85 3.82 -7.49
CA PRO A 135 7.44 4.49 -8.64
C PRO A 135 6.43 4.55 -9.79
N ARG A 136 6.32 5.67 -10.47
CA ARG A 136 5.40 5.77 -11.61
C ARG A 136 5.82 4.79 -12.70
N MET A 137 4.85 4.32 -13.48
CA MET A 137 5.08 3.38 -14.57
C MET A 137 4.85 4.06 -15.91
N THR A 138 5.64 3.64 -16.90
CA THR A 138 5.42 4.05 -18.29
C THR A 138 4.09 3.53 -18.79
N ARG A 139 3.54 4.19 -19.82
CA ARG A 139 2.37 3.70 -20.56
C ARG A 139 2.49 2.23 -20.95
N SER A 140 3.62 1.86 -21.57
CA SER A 140 3.91 0.47 -21.98
C SER A 140 3.88 -0.53 -20.81
N THR A 141 4.36 -0.12 -19.63
CA THR A 141 4.30 -0.96 -18.42
C THR A 141 2.86 -1.11 -17.93
N ALA A 142 2.07 -0.04 -18.00
CA ALA A 142 0.66 -0.07 -17.63
C ALA A 142 -0.16 -0.96 -18.58
N GLU A 143 0.07 -0.87 -19.89
CA GLU A 143 -0.55 -1.75 -20.89
C GLU A 143 -0.22 -3.22 -20.66
N ALA A 144 1.07 -3.54 -20.42
CA ALA A 144 1.49 -4.90 -20.10
C ALA A 144 0.86 -5.42 -18.80
N LEU A 145 0.70 -4.54 -17.79
CA LEU A 145 0.03 -4.87 -16.54
C LEU A 145 -1.48 -5.10 -16.74
N LEU A 146 -2.14 -4.27 -17.55
CA LEU A 146 -3.55 -4.45 -17.92
C LEU A 146 -3.75 -5.79 -18.63
N GLN A 147 -2.94 -6.10 -19.64
CA GLN A 147 -3.03 -7.35 -20.39
C GLN A 147 -2.90 -8.57 -19.49
N LYS A 148 -1.88 -8.59 -18.61
CA LYS A 148 -1.71 -9.66 -17.60
C LYS A 148 -2.87 -9.73 -16.60
N THR A 149 -3.56 -8.63 -16.37
CA THR A 149 -4.76 -8.59 -15.51
C THR A 149 -5.96 -9.21 -16.23
N LEU A 150 -6.17 -8.87 -17.49
CA LEU A 150 -7.24 -9.46 -18.31
C LEU A 150 -7.04 -10.96 -18.51
N GLU A 151 -5.80 -11.44 -18.71
CA GLU A 151 -5.49 -12.87 -18.76
C GLU A 151 -5.82 -13.60 -17.46
N ARG A 152 -5.58 -12.98 -16.30
CA ARG A 152 -5.97 -13.53 -15.00
C ARG A 152 -7.48 -13.55 -14.83
N ILE A 153 -8.17 -12.53 -15.31
CA ILE A 153 -9.65 -12.47 -15.31
C ILE A 153 -10.23 -13.59 -16.18
N ALA A 154 -9.67 -13.85 -17.36
CA ALA A 154 -10.08 -14.99 -18.18
C ALA A 154 -9.91 -16.32 -17.44
N LYS A 155 -8.79 -16.52 -16.72
CA LYS A 155 -8.57 -17.71 -15.88
C LYS A 155 -9.58 -17.81 -14.72
N ILE A 156 -9.93 -16.69 -14.09
CA ILE A 156 -10.96 -16.61 -13.04
C ILE A 156 -12.33 -17.04 -13.59
N ASN A 157 -12.70 -16.55 -14.77
CA ASN A 157 -13.98 -16.90 -15.40
C ASN A 157 -14.06 -18.38 -15.74
N SER A 158 -12.94 -19.00 -16.15
CA SER A 158 -12.85 -20.44 -16.43
C SER A 158 -12.69 -21.34 -15.20
N ASP A 159 -12.45 -20.78 -13.99
CA ASP A 159 -12.26 -21.58 -12.77
C ASP A 159 -13.61 -22.07 -12.23
N PRO A 160 -13.89 -23.40 -12.23
CA PRO A 160 -15.16 -23.94 -11.76
C PRO A 160 -15.34 -23.85 -10.24
N GLU A 161 -14.29 -23.63 -9.47
CA GLU A 161 -14.38 -23.52 -8.00
C GLU A 161 -14.81 -22.12 -7.53
N LEU A 162 -14.67 -21.10 -8.38
CA LEU A 162 -15.07 -19.74 -8.06
C LEU A 162 -16.56 -19.51 -8.30
N LEU A 163 -17.18 -18.67 -7.46
CA LEU A 163 -18.62 -18.47 -7.47
C LEU A 163 -19.11 -17.21 -8.18
N HIS A 164 -18.24 -16.39 -8.78
CA HIS A 164 -18.68 -15.32 -9.69
C HIS A 164 -17.89 -15.32 -11.00
N TYR A 165 -18.53 -14.78 -12.03
CA TYR A 165 -17.90 -14.29 -13.24
C TYR A 165 -17.57 -12.81 -13.08
N VAL A 166 -16.46 -12.39 -13.67
CA VAL A 166 -16.17 -10.99 -14.01
C VAL A 166 -16.73 -10.76 -15.40
N THR A 167 -17.87 -10.09 -15.50
CA THR A 167 -18.61 -9.92 -16.76
C THR A 167 -18.21 -8.66 -17.53
N GLU A 168 -17.63 -7.68 -16.84
CA GLU A 168 -17.23 -6.41 -17.42
C GLU A 168 -16.01 -5.87 -16.67
N VAL A 169 -15.07 -5.27 -17.41
CA VAL A 169 -13.97 -4.47 -16.86
C VAL A 169 -13.90 -3.15 -17.62
N ARG A 170 -13.92 -2.04 -16.89
CA ARG A 170 -13.67 -0.70 -17.43
C ARG A 170 -12.38 -0.15 -16.87
N VAL A 171 -11.55 0.46 -17.71
CA VAL A 171 -10.45 1.31 -17.27
C VAL A 171 -10.96 2.74 -17.13
N PHE A 172 -10.48 3.47 -16.12
CA PHE A 172 -10.81 4.88 -15.94
C PHE A 172 -9.64 5.65 -15.31
N GLY A 173 -9.87 6.91 -14.94
CA GLY A 173 -8.87 7.72 -14.26
C GLY A 173 -7.67 8.07 -15.15
N SER A 174 -6.49 8.16 -14.53
CA SER A 174 -5.28 8.64 -15.22
C SER A 174 -4.88 7.77 -16.43
N TYR A 175 -5.31 6.50 -16.45
CA TYR A 175 -5.07 5.59 -17.56
C TYR A 175 -5.71 6.07 -18.87
N LEU A 176 -6.79 6.85 -18.85
CA LEU A 176 -7.48 7.35 -20.05
C LEU A 176 -6.90 8.66 -20.60
N THR A 177 -5.86 9.21 -19.98
CA THR A 177 -5.22 10.45 -20.41
C THR A 177 -3.93 10.18 -21.18
N ASP A 178 -3.47 11.15 -21.97
CA ASP A 178 -2.21 11.06 -22.75
C ASP A 178 -0.94 11.19 -21.88
N THR A 179 -1.04 11.04 -20.56
CA THR A 179 0.12 11.07 -19.68
C THR A 179 0.88 9.76 -19.76
N ASP A 180 2.16 9.83 -20.13
CA ASP A 180 3.07 8.68 -20.04
C ASP A 180 3.47 8.33 -18.59
N ASP A 181 2.97 9.09 -17.63
CA ASP A 181 3.35 9.07 -16.22
C ASP A 181 2.20 8.57 -15.32
N LEU A 182 2.11 7.26 -15.07
CA LEU A 182 0.97 6.62 -14.37
C LEU A 182 1.35 6.08 -12.99
N GLY A 183 0.52 6.31 -11.98
CA GLY A 183 0.74 5.76 -10.63
C GLY A 183 0.30 4.29 -10.52
N ASP A 184 -0.94 4.04 -10.91
CA ASP A 184 -1.67 2.78 -10.87
C ASP A 184 -2.64 2.69 -12.07
N ILE A 185 -3.33 1.56 -12.16
CA ILE A 185 -4.42 1.33 -13.12
C ILE A 185 -5.71 1.20 -12.32
N ASP A 186 -6.64 2.11 -12.57
CA ASP A 186 -7.97 2.10 -12.01
C ASP A 186 -8.89 1.22 -12.87
N LEU A 187 -9.38 0.13 -12.28
CA LEU A 187 -10.28 -0.82 -12.93
C LEU A 187 -11.61 -0.88 -12.18
N ALA A 188 -12.71 -0.61 -12.88
CA ALA A 188 -14.03 -0.95 -12.40
C ALA A 188 -14.43 -2.33 -12.94
N ILE A 189 -14.92 -3.21 -12.07
CA ILE A 189 -15.31 -4.57 -12.43
C ILE A 189 -16.77 -4.84 -12.10
N LYS A 190 -17.44 -5.64 -12.94
CA LYS A 190 -18.79 -6.12 -12.70
C LYS A 190 -18.78 -7.62 -12.40
N LEU A 191 -19.21 -7.98 -11.19
CA LEU A 191 -19.31 -9.37 -10.77
C LEU A 191 -20.74 -9.89 -10.92
N VAL A 192 -20.88 -11.11 -11.46
CA VAL A 192 -22.17 -11.81 -11.56
C VAL A 192 -22.02 -13.20 -10.98
N ARG A 193 -22.96 -13.61 -10.11
CA ARG A 193 -22.93 -14.93 -9.46
C ARG A 193 -22.99 -16.06 -10.48
N LYS A 194 -22.11 -17.07 -10.33
CA LYS A 194 -22.24 -18.36 -11.01
C LYS A 194 -23.41 -19.14 -10.40
N ARG A 195 -24.01 -20.01 -11.19
CA ARG A 195 -24.99 -20.97 -10.68
C ARG A 195 -24.28 -21.99 -9.79
N VAL A 196 -24.82 -22.20 -8.60
CA VAL A 196 -24.35 -23.25 -7.69
C VAL A 196 -25.40 -24.36 -7.59
N ARG A 197 -24.95 -25.58 -7.29
CA ARG A 197 -25.86 -26.67 -6.91
C ARG A 197 -26.16 -26.53 -5.41
N GLY A 198 -27.44 -26.40 -5.07
CA GLY A 198 -27.88 -26.22 -3.69
C GLY A 198 -27.85 -24.76 -3.22
N GLU A 199 -27.71 -24.56 -1.91
CA GLU A 199 -27.83 -23.24 -1.29
C GLU A 199 -26.57 -22.37 -1.49
N TRP A 200 -26.77 -21.12 -1.91
CA TRP A 200 -25.70 -20.15 -2.11
C TRP A 200 -24.85 -19.91 -0.85
N VAL A 201 -25.51 -19.79 0.30
CA VAL A 201 -24.84 -19.58 1.59
C VAL A 201 -23.89 -20.74 1.89
N LYS A 202 -24.36 -21.98 1.69
CA LYS A 202 -23.52 -23.17 1.84
C LYS A 202 -22.32 -23.16 0.91
N ALA A 203 -22.52 -22.85 -0.38
CA ALA A 203 -21.43 -22.76 -1.34
C ALA A 203 -20.37 -21.69 -0.95
N CYS A 204 -20.81 -20.55 -0.41
CA CYS A 204 -19.90 -19.51 0.10
C CYS A 204 -19.08 -20.03 1.29
N HIS A 205 -19.72 -20.72 2.23
CA HIS A 205 -19.05 -21.34 3.37
C HIS A 205 -18.05 -22.42 2.95
N ASP A 206 -18.43 -23.30 2.02
CA ASP A 206 -17.55 -24.35 1.50
C ASP A 206 -16.30 -23.74 0.82
N LEU A 207 -16.46 -22.68 0.01
CA LEU A 207 -15.33 -21.97 -0.59
C LEU A 207 -14.45 -21.29 0.47
N ALA A 208 -15.06 -20.69 1.50
CA ALA A 208 -14.34 -20.07 2.60
C ALA A 208 -13.53 -21.10 3.40
N ASP A 209 -14.08 -22.29 3.65
CA ASP A 209 -13.42 -23.35 4.40
C ASP A 209 -12.22 -23.91 3.63
N LYS A 210 -12.37 -24.11 2.32
CA LYS A 210 -11.26 -24.48 1.42
C LYS A 210 -10.10 -23.48 1.44
N SER A 211 -10.34 -22.22 1.82
CA SER A 211 -9.28 -21.21 1.88
C SER A 211 -8.31 -21.38 3.05
N GLY A 212 -8.68 -22.19 4.06
CA GLY A 212 -7.90 -22.36 5.30
C GLY A 212 -7.86 -21.12 6.20
N LYS A 213 -8.68 -20.10 5.92
CA LYS A 213 -8.72 -18.85 6.70
C LYS A 213 -9.77 -18.92 7.79
N THR A 214 -9.45 -18.42 8.98
CA THR A 214 -10.43 -18.15 10.02
C THR A 214 -11.20 -16.89 9.67
N LEU A 215 -12.49 -17.03 9.33
CA LEU A 215 -13.37 -15.94 8.89
C LEU A 215 -14.65 -15.93 9.71
N SER A 216 -15.12 -14.73 10.08
CA SER A 216 -16.44 -14.54 10.69
C SER A 216 -17.57 -14.91 9.73
N PHE A 217 -18.79 -15.07 10.25
CA PHE A 217 -19.96 -15.39 9.43
C PHE A 217 -20.14 -14.45 8.23
N PHE A 218 -20.12 -13.13 8.46
CA PHE A 218 -20.26 -12.14 7.38
C PHE A 218 -19.11 -12.19 6.37
N GLN A 219 -17.88 -12.40 6.83
CA GLN A 219 -16.73 -12.55 5.93
C GLN A 219 -16.82 -13.82 5.08
N ARG A 220 -17.44 -14.90 5.58
CA ARG A 220 -17.67 -16.13 4.78
C ARG A 220 -18.71 -15.88 3.68
N LEU A 221 -19.75 -15.09 3.94
CA LEU A 221 -20.78 -14.74 2.94
C LEU A 221 -20.23 -13.91 1.78
N THR A 222 -19.32 -12.95 2.05
CA THR A 222 -18.71 -12.08 1.03
C THR A 222 -17.36 -12.61 0.51
N TYR A 223 -16.93 -13.78 1.01
CA TYR A 223 -15.65 -14.38 0.63
C TYR A 223 -15.48 -14.60 -0.88
N PRO A 224 -16.51 -15.07 -1.64
CA PRO A 224 -16.31 -15.35 -3.05
C PRO A 224 -15.93 -14.11 -3.88
N GLU A 225 -16.55 -12.96 -3.61
CA GLU A 225 -16.20 -11.68 -4.25
C GLU A 225 -14.80 -11.20 -3.80
N THR A 226 -14.53 -11.32 -2.50
CA THR A 226 -13.22 -10.98 -1.91
C THR A 226 -12.09 -11.79 -2.56
N GLU A 227 -12.31 -13.08 -2.78
CA GLU A 227 -11.33 -13.97 -3.39
C GLU A 227 -11.06 -13.58 -4.85
N ILE A 228 -12.10 -13.25 -5.62
CA ILE A 228 -11.94 -12.75 -6.99
C ILE A 228 -11.14 -11.45 -7.01
N ARG A 229 -11.52 -10.45 -6.21
CA ARG A 229 -10.79 -9.17 -6.10
C ARG A 229 -9.32 -9.38 -5.72
N ARG A 230 -9.02 -10.32 -4.81
CA ARG A 230 -7.64 -10.68 -4.42
C ARG A 230 -6.86 -11.33 -5.57
N ARG A 231 -7.47 -12.26 -6.30
CA ARG A 231 -6.84 -12.93 -7.46
C ARG A 231 -6.57 -11.94 -8.60
N ILE A 232 -7.50 -11.00 -8.86
CA ILE A 232 -7.30 -9.90 -9.81
C ILE A 232 -6.16 -8.98 -9.36
N LYS A 233 -6.04 -8.67 -8.07
CA LYS A 233 -4.93 -7.85 -7.57
C LYS A 233 -3.57 -8.55 -7.62
N SER A 234 -3.46 -9.88 -7.45
CA SER A 234 -2.16 -10.60 -7.27
C SER A 234 -1.20 -9.94 -6.26
N ARG A 235 -1.72 -9.19 -5.27
CA ARG A 235 -0.87 -8.39 -4.36
C ARG A 235 -0.02 -7.32 -5.08
N LEU A 236 -0.37 -6.97 -6.32
CA LEU A 236 0.25 -5.89 -7.06
C LEU A 236 -0.37 -4.56 -6.58
N PRO A 237 0.43 -3.64 -6.00
CA PRO A 237 -0.09 -2.38 -5.46
C PRO A 237 -0.51 -1.38 -6.54
N ARG A 238 -0.28 -1.71 -7.82
CA ARG A 238 -0.51 -0.86 -9.00
C ARG A 238 -1.89 -1.04 -9.64
N ILE A 239 -2.78 -1.80 -9.02
CA ILE A 239 -4.14 -2.04 -9.51
C ILE A 239 -5.12 -1.58 -8.42
N SER A 240 -5.96 -0.62 -8.76
CA SER A 240 -7.07 -0.13 -7.94
C SER A 240 -8.37 -0.74 -8.49
N LEU A 241 -9.23 -1.26 -7.61
CA LEU A 241 -10.43 -2.02 -8.00
C LEU A 241 -11.68 -1.37 -7.46
N HIS A 242 -12.61 -1.09 -8.35
CA HIS A 242 -13.89 -0.43 -8.12
C HIS A 242 -15.04 -1.28 -8.67
N GLU A 243 -16.28 -0.96 -8.32
CA GLU A 243 -17.47 -1.52 -8.98
C GLU A 243 -17.86 -0.68 -10.19
N THR A 244 -18.43 -1.31 -11.22
CA THR A 244 -18.95 -0.54 -12.38
C THR A 244 -20.10 0.39 -11.99
N SER A 245 -20.87 0.04 -10.95
CA SER A 245 -21.92 0.90 -10.39
C SER A 245 -21.38 2.24 -9.91
N GLU A 246 -20.17 2.29 -9.34
CA GLU A 246 -19.53 3.55 -8.92
C GLU A 246 -19.36 4.51 -10.10
N LEU A 247 -19.02 3.98 -11.30
CA LEU A 247 -18.89 4.77 -12.51
C LEU A 247 -20.25 5.09 -13.15
N ASP A 248 -21.21 4.17 -13.05
CA ASP A 248 -22.58 4.41 -13.54
C ASP A 248 -23.27 5.54 -12.74
N GLU A 249 -22.99 5.63 -11.43
CA GLU A 249 -23.48 6.69 -10.54
C GLU A 249 -22.72 8.01 -10.68
N ASN A 250 -21.49 7.98 -11.19
CA ASN A 250 -20.61 9.15 -11.37
C ASN A 250 -20.06 9.21 -12.82
N PRO A 251 -20.90 9.48 -13.84
CA PRO A 251 -20.51 9.39 -15.26
C PRO A 251 -19.34 10.31 -15.64
N GLU A 252 -19.12 11.39 -14.90
CA GLU A 252 -18.01 12.32 -15.07
C GLU A 252 -16.63 11.70 -14.82
N MET A 253 -16.55 10.59 -14.07
CA MET A 253 -15.32 9.80 -13.93
C MET A 253 -14.95 9.08 -15.24
N GLY A 254 -15.90 9.00 -16.18
CA GLY A 254 -15.76 8.31 -17.46
C GLY A 254 -15.60 6.80 -17.28
N GLY A 255 -15.03 6.16 -18.29
CA GLY A 255 -14.75 4.73 -18.26
C GLY A 255 -14.81 4.12 -19.64
N SER A 256 -13.78 3.38 -20.02
CA SER A 256 -13.76 2.65 -21.28
C SER A 256 -13.78 1.16 -21.00
N THR A 257 -14.78 0.46 -21.52
CA THR A 257 -14.87 -1.00 -21.40
C THR A 257 -13.75 -1.66 -22.20
N VAL A 258 -12.93 -2.47 -21.52
CA VAL A 258 -11.77 -3.17 -22.11
C VAL A 258 -11.91 -4.69 -22.07
N TYR A 259 -12.92 -5.19 -21.36
CA TYR A 259 -13.22 -6.61 -21.29
C TYR A 259 -14.70 -6.83 -21.02
N THR A 260 -15.28 -7.77 -21.75
CA THR A 260 -16.64 -8.28 -21.53
C THR A 260 -16.61 -9.79 -21.56
N PHE A 261 -17.42 -10.42 -20.72
CA PHE A 261 -17.61 -11.86 -20.71
C PHE A 261 -19.10 -12.18 -20.66
N ALA A 262 -19.56 -12.92 -21.68
CA ALA A 262 -20.91 -13.46 -21.70
C ALA A 262 -20.97 -14.64 -20.70
N ALA A 263 -21.59 -14.39 -19.55
CA ALA A 263 -21.89 -15.47 -18.63
C ALA A 263 -22.80 -16.49 -19.34
N PRO A 264 -22.55 -17.80 -19.21
CA PRO A 264 -23.41 -18.81 -19.83
C PRO A 264 -24.87 -18.58 -19.43
N ASP A 265 -25.76 -18.55 -20.43
CA ASP A 265 -27.20 -18.38 -20.21
C ASP A 265 -27.72 -19.41 -19.21
N ARG A 266 -28.68 -19.00 -18.39
CA ARG A 266 -29.50 -19.95 -17.63
C ARG A 266 -30.24 -20.78 -18.67
N PRO A 267 -30.03 -22.10 -18.81
CA PRO A 267 -31.04 -22.88 -19.50
C PRO A 267 -32.33 -22.74 -18.69
N ASP A 268 -33.40 -22.38 -19.38
CA ASP A 268 -34.74 -22.25 -18.84
C ASP A 268 -35.14 -23.51 -18.06
N GLN A 269 -36.08 -23.26 -17.16
CA GLN A 269 -36.64 -24.12 -16.11
C GLN A 269 -36.77 -25.61 -16.44
#